data_AF-A0A7C7QCF9-F1
#
_entry.id   AF-A0A7C7QCF9-F1
#
_cell.length_a   1.000
_cell.length_b   1.000
_cell.length_c   1.000
_cell.angle_alpha   90.00
_cell.angle_beta   90.00
_cell.angle_gamma   90.00
#
_symmetry.space_group_name_H-M   'P 1'
#
loop_
_entity.id
_entity.type
_entity.pdbx_description
1 polymer ?
#
loop_
_entity_poly.entity_id
_entity_poly.type
_entity_poly.pdbx_seq_one_letter_code
_entity_poly.pdbx_strand_id
1 'polypeptide(L)'
;MEDAQILEILKRSGEDSKWVSENYDEFQSKYEGKILAIKNKNIVCEADTMEELLNKLEERGENVGLLLIESVPPRNISFIL
;
A
#
# COMPACT_ATOMS: atom_id res chain seq x y z
N MET A 1 -4.11 -26.50 -6.63
CA MET A 1 -3.38 -25.58 -7.51
C MET A 1 -3.68 -24.11 -7.17
N GLU A 2 -4.89 -23.79 -6.71
CA GLU A 2 -5.28 -22.44 -6.26
C GLU A 2 -4.56 -22.01 -4.97
N ASP A 3 -4.44 -22.91 -3.98
CA ASP A 3 -3.83 -22.59 -2.68
C ASP A 3 -2.38 -22.09 -2.77
N ALA A 4 -1.60 -22.62 -3.71
CA ALA A 4 -0.21 -22.23 -3.91
C ALA A 4 -0.09 -20.77 -4.42
N GLN A 5 -1.00 -20.36 -5.30
CA GLN A 5 -1.03 -19.00 -5.84
C GLN A 5 -1.51 -18.00 -4.79
N ILE A 6 -2.52 -18.35 -4.00
CA ILE A 6 -2.99 -17.53 -2.88
C ILE A 6 -1.86 -17.35 -1.86
N LEU A 7 -1.14 -18.43 -1.52
CA LEU A 7 -0.02 -18.36 -0.59
C LEU A 7 1.10 -17.44 -1.10
N GLU A 8 1.39 -17.46 -2.40
CA GLU A 8 2.39 -16.58 -3.01
C GLU A 8 1.97 -15.10 -2.93
N ILE A 9 0.70 -14.79 -3.19
CA ILE A 9 0.15 -13.43 -3.07
C ILE A 9 0.28 -12.93 -1.63
N LEU A 10 -0.11 -13.76 -0.65
CA LEU A 10 -0.01 -13.41 0.77
C LEU A 10 1.45 -13.18 1.20
N LYS A 11 2.39 -13.99 0.73
CA LYS A 11 3.82 -13.80 1.01
C LYS A 11 4.33 -12.47 0.47
N ARG A 12 3.99 -12.13 -0.78
CA ARG A 12 4.37 -10.84 -1.39
C ARG A 12 3.78 -9.66 -0.62
N SER A 13 2.50 -9.72 -0.27
CA SER A 13 1.86 -8.68 0.54
C SER A 13 2.54 -8.52 1.90
N GLY A 14 2.97 -9.63 2.53
CA GLY A 14 3.71 -9.60 3.79
C GLY A 14 5.11 -8.97 3.64
N GLU A 15 5.80 -9.23 2.53
CA GLU A 15 7.08 -8.59 2.22
C GLU A 15 6.93 -7.08 1.95
N ASP A 16 5.87 -6.68 1.26
CA ASP A 16 5.56 -5.28 1.00
C ASP A 16 5.26 -4.53 2.30
N SER A 17 4.46 -5.12 3.20
CA SER A 17 4.15 -4.56 4.51
C SER A 17 5.41 -4.42 5.38
N LYS A 18 6.27 -5.45 5.38
CA LYS A 18 7.56 -5.39 6.07
C LYS A 18 8.45 -4.28 5.51
N TRP A 19 8.51 -4.14 4.19
CA TRP A 19 9.30 -3.08 3.55
C TRP A 19 8.81 -1.68 3.93
N VAL A 20 7.49 -1.44 3.95
CA VAL A 20 6.92 -0.18 4.44
C VAL A 20 7.33 0.07 5.89
N SER A 21 7.19 -0.95 6.74
CA SER A 21 7.51 -0.85 8.17
C SER A 21 8.99 -0.51 8.40
N GLU A 22 9.90 -1.14 7.66
CA GLU A 22 11.35 -0.89 7.74
C GLU A 22 11.74 0.51 7.25
N ASN A 23 10.93 1.11 6.37
CA ASN A 23 11.19 2.43 5.78
C ASN A 23 10.19 3.50 6.27
N TYR A 24 9.46 3.24 7.35
CA TYR A 24 8.30 4.05 7.74
C TYR A 24 8.64 5.54 7.93
N ASP A 25 9.80 5.86 8.50
CA ASP A 25 10.25 7.24 8.69
C ASP A 25 10.40 8.00 7.36
N GLU A 26 10.89 7.33 6.30
CA GLU A 26 10.99 7.91 4.97
C GLU A 26 9.60 8.13 4.37
N PHE A 27 8.71 7.17 4.54
CA PHE A 27 7.34 7.24 4.04
C PHE A 27 6.57 8.37 4.71
N GLN A 28 6.66 8.47 6.02
CA GLN A 28 6.08 9.54 6.81
C GLN A 28 6.64 10.92 6.44
N SER A 29 7.90 11.00 5.98
CA SER A 29 8.47 12.27 5.52
C SER A 29 8.01 12.69 4.12
N LYS A 30 7.70 11.75 3.23
CA LYS A 30 7.41 12.03 1.82
C LYS A 30 5.93 12.02 1.47
N TYR A 31 5.16 11.19 2.17
CA TYR A 31 3.78 10.86 1.84
C TYR A 31 2.83 11.14 3.01
N GLU A 32 3.21 12.05 3.90
CA GLU A 32 2.38 12.45 5.04
C GLU A 32 0.94 12.78 4.60
N GLY A 33 -0.05 12.15 5.24
CA GLY A 33 -1.47 12.34 4.96
C GLY A 33 -1.99 11.63 3.70
N LYS A 34 -1.15 10.87 2.98
CA LYS A 34 -1.54 10.16 1.76
C LYS A 34 -1.94 8.72 2.00
N ILE A 35 -2.62 8.15 1.02
CA ILE A 35 -2.88 6.72 0.89
C ILE A 35 -2.07 6.20 -0.29
N LEU A 36 -1.34 5.12 -0.06
CA LEU A 36 -0.41 4.51 -0.99
C LEU A 36 -0.91 3.13 -1.40
N ALA A 37 -0.83 2.85 -2.70
CA ALA A 37 -0.96 1.51 -3.25
C ALA A 37 0.44 0.96 -3.56
N ILE A 38 0.77 -0.18 -2.99
CA ILE A 38 2.10 -0.76 -2.99
C ILE A 38 2.05 -2.17 -3.57
N LYS A 39 3.07 -2.50 -4.37
CA LYS A 39 3.23 -3.82 -4.98
C LYS A 39 4.71 -4.09 -5.21
N ASN A 40 5.20 -5.23 -4.76
CA ASN A 40 6.60 -5.65 -4.94
C ASN A 40 7.60 -4.57 -4.50
N LYS A 41 7.40 -4.00 -3.31
CA LYS A 41 8.25 -2.97 -2.68
C LYS A 41 8.38 -1.70 -3.53
N ASN A 42 7.30 -1.35 -4.22
CA ASN A 42 7.22 -0.12 -5.01
C ASN A 42 5.87 0.55 -4.82
N ILE A 43 5.86 1.88 -4.82
CA ILE A 43 4.63 2.69 -4.76
C ILE A 43 4.09 2.76 -6.19
N VAL A 44 2.95 2.10 -6.41
CA VAL A 44 2.26 2.07 -7.70
C VAL A 44 1.41 3.33 -7.86
N CYS A 45 0.77 3.76 -6.77
CA CYS A 45 -0.09 4.94 -6.79
C CYS A 45 -0.10 5.63 -5.42
N GLU A 46 -0.29 6.94 -5.43
CA GLU A 46 -0.55 7.75 -4.26
C GLU A 46 -1.80 8.61 -4.50
N ALA A 47 -2.54 8.89 -3.43
CA ALA A 47 -3.73 9.73 -3.45
C ALA A 47 -3.98 10.35 -2.08
N ASP A 48 -4.74 11.43 -2.04
CA ASP A 48 -5.13 12.08 -0.80
C ASP A 48 -6.38 11.43 -0.19
N THR A 49 -7.17 10.72 -1.01
CA THR A 49 -8.38 10.00 -0.58
C THR A 49 -8.46 8.59 -1.17
N MET A 50 -9.22 7.72 -0.51
CA MET A 50 -9.42 6.35 -1.00
C MET A 50 -10.15 6.34 -2.35
N GLU A 51 -11.12 7.22 -2.53
CA GLU A 51 -11.85 7.37 -3.79
C GLU A 51 -10.93 7.75 -4.94
N GLU A 52 -10.06 8.74 -4.73
CA GLU A 52 -9.06 9.14 -5.72
C GLU A 52 -8.08 8.00 -6.03
N LEU A 53 -7.66 7.24 -5.02
CA LEU A 53 -6.79 6.08 -5.22
C LEU A 53 -7.45 5.02 -6.10
N LEU A 54 -8.70 4.68 -5.80
CA LEU A 54 -9.46 3.68 -6.55
C LEU A 54 -9.65 4.11 -8.01
N ASN A 55 -10.04 5.36 -8.26
CA ASN A 55 -10.19 5.90 -9.60
C ASN A 55 -8.86 5.81 -10.38
N LYS A 56 -7.74 6.22 -9.77
CA LYS A 56 -6.40 6.12 -10.39
C LYS A 56 -5.98 4.69 -10.70
N LEU A 57 -6.33 3.73 -9.84
CA LEU A 57 -6.01 2.31 -10.04
C LEU A 57 -6.88 1.67 -11.12
N GLU A 58 -8.17 2.02 -11.17
CA GLU A 58 -9.10 1.58 -12.20
C GLU A 58 -8.68 2.07 -13.59
N GLU A 59 -8.33 3.35 -13.72
CA GLU A 59 -7.79 3.92 -14.97
C GLU A 59 -6.53 3.20 -15.47
N ARG A 60 -5.75 2.62 -14.56
CA ARG A 60 -4.51 1.88 -14.87
C ARG A 60 -4.75 0.38 -15.12
N GLY A 61 -5.97 -0.11 -14.92
CA GLY A 61 -6.31 -1.53 -15.02
C GLY A 61 -5.62 -2.39 -13.95
N GLU A 62 -5.24 -1.81 -12.82
CA GLU A 62 -4.64 -2.55 -11.71
C GLU A 62 -5.73 -3.21 -10.85
N ASN A 63 -5.47 -4.44 -10.41
CA ASN A 63 -6.38 -5.14 -9.50
C ASN A 63 -6.06 -4.77 -8.05
N VAL A 64 -6.90 -3.92 -7.45
CA VAL A 64 -6.77 -3.44 -6.06
C VAL A 64 -6.65 -4.60 -5.06
N GLY A 65 -7.34 -5.72 -5.29
CA GLY A 65 -7.30 -6.88 -4.40
C GLY A 65 -5.94 -7.60 -4.35
N LEU A 66 -4.99 -7.22 -5.20
CA LEU A 66 -3.63 -7.75 -5.24
C LEU A 66 -2.57 -6.73 -4.81
N LEU A 67 -3.00 -5.55 -4.32
CA LEU A 67 -2.12 -4.48 -3.87
C LEU A 67 -2.22 -4.33 -2.36
N LEU A 68 -1.09 -3.99 -1.73
CA LEU A 68 -1.09 -3.52 -0.36
C LEU A 68 -1.52 -2.05 -0.35
N ILE A 69 -2.55 -1.72 0.44
CA ILE A 69 -3.02 -0.34 0.62
C ILE A 69 -2.63 0.13 2.01
N GLU A 70 -1.85 1.21 2.09
CA GLU A 70 -1.36 1.77 3.35
C GLU A 70 -1.68 3.25 3.45
N SER A 71 -2.24 3.67 4.57
CA SER A 71 -2.42 5.10 4.90
C SER A 71 -1.23 5.59 5.71
N VAL A 72 -0.62 6.70 5.29
CA VAL A 72 0.48 7.33 6.01
C VAL A 72 -0.10 8.48 6.85
N PRO A 73 -0.29 8.30 8.17
CA PRO A 73 -0.83 9.36 9.02
C PRO A 73 0.06 10.61 9.05
N PRO A 74 -0.54 11.78 9.32
CA PRO A 74 0.18 12.93 9.82
C PRO A 74 1.05 12.60 11.04
N ARG A 75 2.22 13.22 11.17
CA ARG A 75 3.23 12.91 12.22
C ARG A 75 2.70 13.03 13.65
N ASN A 76 1.63 13.78 13.85
CA ASN A 76 1.00 14.02 15.15
C ASN A 76 -0.14 13.03 15.47
N ILE A 77 -0.38 12.03 14.62
CA ILE A 77 -1.43 11.02 14.78
C ILE A 77 -0.80 9.64 14.71
N SER A 78 -1.01 8.83 15.74
CA SER A 78 -0.69 7.40 15.71
C SER A 78 -1.98 6.61 15.57
N PHE A 79 -2.05 5.75 14.57
CA PHE A 79 -3.06 4.71 14.51
C PHE A 79 -2.55 3.48 15.26
N ILE A 80 -3.36 2.92 16.16
CA ILE A 80 -3.16 1.59 16.71
C ILE A 80 -4.17 0.71 15.97
N LEU A 81 -3.67 -0.17 15.10
CA LEU A 81 -4.45 -1.17 14.37
C LEU A 81 -4.34 -2.53 15.08
#